data_AF-A0A416EVS5-F1
#
_entry.id   AF-A0A416EVS5-F1
#
_cell.length_a   1.000
_cell.length_b   1.000
_cell.length_c   1.000
_cell.angle_alpha   90.00
_cell.angle_beta   90.00
_cell.angle_gamma   90.00
#
_symmetry.space_group_name_H-M   'P 1'
#
loop_
_entity.id
_entity.type
_entity.pdbx_description
1 polymer ?
#
loop_
_entity_poly.entity_id
_entity_poly.type
_entity_poly.pdbx_seq_one_letter_code
_entity_poly.pdbx_strand_id
1 'polypeptide(L)'
;MWGVDEEELNRYAKHNTKSLLHVTVIPLQRILFETKEDRDARRRAASTEELMMEIVQDPDWQMYIMTNKQNYYGAVNVLYQDVLKIVAEKLNANLYILPSSVHEVLIVPESSNTSAEELYQMVCNVNRTEVSVDDFLTDNVYYYNREKNTLNAFVEAE
;
A
#
# COMPACT_ATOMS: atom_id res chain seq x y z
N MET A 1 -25.78 -1.15 24.55
CA MET A 1 -25.10 -0.89 23.24
C MET A 1 -25.19 0.61 22.98
N TRP A 2 -24.20 1.24 22.35
CA TRP A 2 -23.90 2.69 22.44
C TRP A 2 -24.97 3.67 21.91
N GLY A 3 -26.19 3.21 21.62
CA GLY A 3 -27.33 4.06 21.24
C GLY A 3 -27.21 4.67 19.84
N VAL A 4 -26.25 4.21 19.04
CA VAL A 4 -25.96 4.67 17.67
C VAL A 4 -26.21 3.55 16.68
N ASP A 5 -26.63 3.90 15.48
CA ASP A 5 -26.76 2.95 14.38
C ASP A 5 -25.42 2.71 13.66
N GLU A 6 -25.42 1.74 12.74
CA GLU A 6 -24.24 1.34 11.99
C GLU A 6 -23.68 2.47 11.11
N GLU A 7 -24.54 3.28 10.51
CA GLU A 7 -24.15 4.36 9.60
C GLU A 7 -23.45 5.48 10.38
N GLU A 8 -24.00 5.85 11.54
CA GLU A 8 -23.40 6.80 12.45
C GLU A 8 -22.06 6.30 12.98
N LEU A 9 -21.97 5.04 13.38
CA LEU A 9 -20.73 4.44 13.85
C LEU A 9 -19.66 4.47 12.76
N ASN A 10 -20.00 4.12 11.51
CA ASN A 10 -19.11 4.16 10.37
C ASN A 10 -18.63 5.59 10.06
N ARG A 11 -19.54 6.56 10.09
CA ARG A 11 -19.22 7.98 9.91
C ARG A 11 -18.21 8.47 10.96
N TYR A 12 -18.41 8.12 12.23
CA TYR A 12 -17.47 8.45 13.29
C TYR A 12 -16.13 7.73 13.11
N ALA A 13 -16.13 6.45 12.77
CA ALA A 13 -14.90 5.69 12.51
C ALA A 13 -14.08 6.32 11.38
N LYS A 14 -14.70 6.68 10.25
CA LYS A 14 -14.02 7.34 9.13
C LYS A 14 -13.34 8.64 9.55
N HIS A 15 -14.04 9.47 10.33
CA HIS A 15 -13.50 10.74 10.82
C HIS A 15 -12.38 10.55 11.85
N ASN A 16 -12.59 9.65 12.80
CA ASN A 16 -11.67 9.42 13.91
C ASN A 16 -10.39 8.74 13.45
N THR A 17 -10.49 7.67 12.65
CA THR A 17 -9.34 6.93 12.14
C THR A 17 -8.41 7.83 11.34
N LYS A 18 -8.94 8.68 10.45
CA LYS A 18 -8.13 9.64 9.69
C LYS A 18 -7.41 10.65 10.57
N SER A 19 -8.10 11.14 11.60
CA SER A 19 -7.58 12.16 12.52
C SER A 19 -6.56 11.62 13.52
N LEU A 20 -6.80 10.40 14.03
CA LEU A 20 -5.99 9.76 15.07
C LEU A 20 -4.81 8.99 14.47
N LEU A 21 -5.02 8.29 13.35
CA LEU A 21 -4.05 7.44 12.68
C LEU A 21 -3.55 8.11 11.41
N HIS A 22 -2.86 9.23 11.60
CA HIS A 22 -2.31 10.04 10.50
C HIS A 22 -1.60 9.19 9.45
N VAL A 23 -2.00 9.38 8.19
CA VAL A 23 -1.39 8.70 7.05
C VAL A 23 0.09 9.04 6.93
N THR A 24 0.89 8.02 6.64
CA THR A 24 2.31 8.17 6.32
C THR A 24 2.58 7.48 4.98
N VAL A 25 3.31 8.16 4.10
CA VAL A 25 3.73 7.65 2.78
C VAL A 25 5.24 7.80 2.67
N ILE A 26 5.96 6.69 2.54
CA ILE A 26 7.44 6.65 2.62
C ILE A 26 8.00 5.92 1.40
N PRO A 27 9.03 6.46 0.70
CA PRO A 27 9.73 5.70 -0.33
C PRO A 27 10.33 4.42 0.25
N LEU A 28 10.08 3.29 -0.41
CA LEU A 28 10.54 1.97 0.07
C LEU A 28 12.08 1.91 0.18
N GLN A 29 12.78 2.56 -0.74
CA GLN A 29 14.25 2.72 -0.72
C GLN A 29 14.74 3.24 0.63
N ARG A 30 14.02 4.20 1.24
CA ARG A 30 14.46 4.83 2.50
C ARG A 30 14.55 3.80 3.63
N ILE A 31 13.56 2.93 3.73
CA ILE A 31 13.51 1.86 4.74
C ILE A 31 14.64 0.85 4.48
N LEU A 32 14.89 0.54 3.20
CA LEU A 32 15.91 -0.40 2.77
C LEU A 32 17.35 0.13 2.85
N PHE A 33 17.57 1.41 3.12
CA PHE A 33 18.91 2.02 3.25
C PHE A 33 19.19 2.64 4.64
N GLU A 34 18.28 2.52 5.62
CA GLU A 34 18.54 2.89 7.03
C GLU A 34 19.60 1.95 7.68
N THR A 35 20.50 2.50 8.51
CA THR A 35 21.81 1.92 8.89
C THR A 35 21.76 0.71 9.85
N LYS A 36 22.90 0.01 9.98
CA LYS A 36 23.07 -1.33 10.60
C LYS A 36 22.68 -1.47 12.09
N GLU A 37 22.71 -0.43 12.91
CA GLU A 37 22.28 -0.54 14.33
C GLU A 37 20.77 -0.84 14.47
N ASP A 38 19.96 -0.50 13.45
CA ASP A 38 18.52 -0.77 13.41
C ASP A 38 18.16 -2.16 12.83
N ARG A 39 19.13 -2.87 12.21
CA ARG A 39 18.90 -4.11 11.44
C ARG A 39 19.24 -5.41 12.15
N ASP A 40 20.10 -5.40 13.16
CA ASP A 40 20.59 -6.64 13.80
C ASP A 40 19.48 -7.47 14.50
N ALA A 41 18.28 -6.89 14.69
CA ALA A 41 17.12 -7.55 15.31
C ALA A 41 16.24 -8.40 14.36
N ARG A 42 16.35 -8.30 13.03
CA ARG A 42 15.42 -8.97 12.07
C ARG A 42 16.04 -10.12 11.27
N ARG A 43 16.88 -10.94 11.90
CA ARG A 43 17.41 -12.17 11.27
C ARG A 43 16.30 -13.23 11.06
N ARG A 44 15.84 -13.39 9.81
CA ARG A 44 15.77 -14.64 8.99
C ARG A 44 14.54 -14.69 8.07
N ALA A 45 14.72 -14.39 6.78
CA ALA A 45 14.10 -15.08 5.63
C ALA A 45 14.78 -14.57 4.34
N ALA A 46 15.29 -15.49 3.51
CA ALA A 46 16.16 -15.18 2.36
C ALA A 46 15.44 -15.45 1.01
N SER A 47 14.29 -14.82 0.78
CA SER A 47 13.57 -14.93 -0.51
C SER A 47 12.81 -13.66 -0.84
N THR A 48 12.10 -13.10 0.15
CA THR A 48 11.23 -11.93 -0.03
C THR A 48 12.02 -10.63 -0.13
N GLU A 49 13.01 -10.44 0.75
CA GLU A 49 13.89 -9.26 0.70
C GLU A 49 14.72 -9.21 -0.59
N GLU A 50 15.18 -10.35 -1.12
CA GLU A 50 16.02 -10.39 -2.31
C GLU A 50 15.25 -9.96 -3.57
N LEU A 51 14.05 -10.51 -3.79
CA LEU A 51 13.18 -10.12 -4.90
C LEU A 51 12.75 -8.64 -4.79
N MET A 52 12.39 -8.19 -3.58
CA MET A 52 12.00 -6.81 -3.35
C MET A 52 13.18 -5.84 -3.52
N MET A 53 14.40 -6.25 -3.14
CA MET A 53 15.61 -5.46 -3.37
C MET A 53 15.95 -5.37 -4.86
N GLU A 54 15.79 -6.43 -5.63
CA GLU A 54 16.04 -6.40 -7.09
C GLU A 54 15.14 -5.37 -7.79
N ILE A 55 13.85 -5.35 -7.45
CA ILE A 55 12.88 -4.37 -7.97
C ILE A 55 13.20 -2.94 -7.47
N VAL A 56 13.62 -2.79 -6.20
CA VAL A 56 13.97 -1.48 -5.63
C VAL A 56 15.26 -0.88 -6.23
N GLN A 57 16.16 -1.74 -6.72
CA GLN A 57 17.39 -1.33 -7.38
C GLN A 57 17.17 -0.89 -8.83
N ASP A 58 15.97 -1.10 -9.40
CA ASP A 58 15.59 -0.48 -10.66
C ASP A 58 15.28 1.01 -10.43
N PRO A 59 16.14 1.94 -10.89
CA PRO A 59 15.92 3.37 -10.71
C PRO A 59 14.64 3.87 -11.41
N ASP A 60 14.10 3.11 -12.36
CA ASP A 60 12.86 3.43 -13.06
C ASP A 60 11.61 2.99 -12.28
N TRP A 61 11.78 2.18 -11.21
CA TRP A 61 10.68 1.64 -10.42
C TRP A 61 10.59 2.28 -9.03
N GLN A 62 9.78 3.33 -8.91
CA GLN A 62 9.53 4.01 -7.64
C GLN A 62 8.39 3.34 -6.88
N MET A 63 8.65 2.91 -5.63
CA MET A 63 7.63 2.34 -4.75
C MET A 63 7.57 3.09 -3.42
N TYR A 64 6.35 3.23 -2.91
CA TYR A 64 6.09 3.91 -1.64
C TYR A 64 5.22 3.03 -0.77
N ILE A 65 5.52 2.96 0.52
CA ILE A 65 4.63 2.34 1.51
C ILE A 65 3.66 3.40 2.01
N MET A 66 2.35 3.12 1.92
CA MET A 66 1.32 3.87 2.63
C MET A 66 0.85 3.07 3.85
N THR A 67 1.02 3.67 5.02
CA THR A 67 0.58 3.15 6.31
C THR A 67 0.11 4.29 7.22
N ASN A 68 0.04 4.08 8.53
CA ASN A 68 -0.20 5.13 9.52
C ASN A 68 0.95 5.21 10.54
N LYS A 69 0.94 6.25 11.39
CA LYS A 69 2.00 6.46 12.40
C LYS A 69 2.20 5.32 13.40
N GLN A 70 1.21 4.43 13.55
CA GLN A 70 1.29 3.27 14.46
C GLN A 70 1.75 2.00 13.72
N ASN A 71 1.92 2.04 12.39
CA ASN A 71 2.27 0.91 11.52
C ASN A 71 1.32 -0.29 11.69
N TYR A 72 0.05 -0.04 12.04
CA TYR A 72 -0.94 -1.08 12.30
C TYR A 72 -2.30 -0.66 11.77
N TYR A 73 -2.95 -1.52 10.99
CA TYR A 73 -4.18 -1.23 10.23
C TYR A 73 -4.12 0.02 9.33
N GLY A 74 -2.97 0.29 8.71
CA GLY A 74 -2.77 1.46 7.84
C GLY A 74 -3.34 1.33 6.43
N ALA A 75 -3.67 0.12 5.95
CA ALA A 75 -4.19 -0.08 4.59
C ALA A 75 -5.54 0.61 4.36
N VAL A 76 -6.31 0.84 5.44
CA VAL A 76 -7.58 1.60 5.42
C VAL A 76 -7.43 2.99 4.82
N ASN A 77 -6.21 3.56 4.82
CA ASN A 77 -5.94 4.89 4.31
C ASN A 77 -6.21 5.04 2.81
N VAL A 78 -6.24 3.93 2.07
CA VAL A 78 -6.62 3.89 0.64
C VAL A 78 -8.07 4.35 0.43
N LEU A 79 -8.95 4.20 1.42
CA LEU A 79 -10.34 4.64 1.33
C LEU A 79 -10.48 6.17 1.33
N TYR A 80 -9.45 6.90 1.75
CA TYR A 80 -9.46 8.36 1.79
C TYR A 80 -9.02 8.91 0.44
N GLN A 81 -9.98 9.16 -0.45
CA GLN A 81 -9.69 9.69 -1.80
C GLN A 81 -8.86 10.98 -1.80
N ASP A 82 -9.04 11.84 -0.79
CA ASP A 82 -8.26 13.07 -0.67
C ASP A 82 -6.77 12.78 -0.40
N VAL A 83 -6.46 11.70 0.30
CA VAL A 83 -5.09 11.24 0.53
C VAL A 83 -4.49 10.74 -0.78
N LEU A 84 -5.20 9.88 -1.52
CA LEU A 84 -4.73 9.38 -2.82
C LEU A 84 -4.49 10.50 -3.82
N LYS A 85 -5.39 11.50 -3.84
CA LYS A 85 -5.25 12.70 -4.65
C LYS A 85 -3.96 13.45 -4.32
N ILE A 86 -3.69 13.72 -3.04
CA ILE A 86 -2.47 14.42 -2.61
C ILE A 86 -1.22 13.63 -3.03
N VAL A 87 -1.23 12.31 -2.89
CA VAL A 87 -0.09 11.46 -3.29
C VAL A 87 0.12 11.51 -4.80
N ALA A 88 -0.94 11.31 -5.59
CA ALA A 88 -0.90 11.35 -7.05
C ALA A 88 -0.47 12.72 -7.60
N GLU A 89 -0.87 13.81 -6.95
CA GLU A 89 -0.44 15.17 -7.28
C GLU A 89 1.05 15.37 -6.98
N LYS A 90 1.53 14.91 -5.82
CA LYS A 90 2.95 15.00 -5.44
C LYS A 90 3.87 14.18 -6.34
N LEU A 91 3.44 12.99 -6.73
CA LEU A 91 4.19 12.08 -7.60
C LEU A 91 4.00 12.39 -9.09
N ASN A 92 3.10 13.32 -9.40
CA ASN A 92 2.69 13.70 -10.74
C ASN A 92 2.26 12.51 -11.65
N ALA A 93 1.57 11.52 -11.09
CA ALA A 93 1.21 10.30 -11.81
C ALA A 93 -0.14 9.73 -11.34
N ASN A 94 -0.76 8.89 -12.17
CA ASN A 94 -1.76 7.92 -11.68
C ASN A 94 -1.05 6.87 -10.81
N LEU A 95 -1.79 6.14 -10.00
CA LEU A 95 -1.21 5.22 -9.03
C LEU A 95 -1.77 3.81 -9.17
N TYR A 96 -0.89 2.82 -9.16
CA TYR A 96 -1.25 1.46 -8.79
C TYR A 96 -1.10 1.32 -7.27
N ILE A 97 -2.08 0.67 -6.65
CA ILE A 97 -2.15 0.42 -5.22
C ILE A 97 -2.21 -1.09 -5.03
N LEU A 98 -1.20 -1.60 -4.35
CA LEU A 98 -0.99 -3.03 -4.12
C LEU A 98 -1.19 -3.29 -2.63
N PRO A 99 -2.29 -3.94 -2.24
CA PRO A 99 -2.45 -4.45 -0.89
C PRO A 99 -1.31 -5.39 -0.54
N SER A 100 -0.58 -5.06 0.52
CA SER A 100 0.48 -5.93 1.05
C SER A 100 0.02 -6.63 2.32
N SER A 101 -0.72 -5.93 3.17
CA SER A 101 -1.40 -6.50 4.33
C SER A 101 -2.53 -5.59 4.79
N VAL A 102 -3.27 -5.99 5.83
CA VAL A 102 -4.17 -5.07 6.55
C VAL A 102 -3.43 -3.86 7.14
N HIS A 103 -2.11 -3.91 7.33
CA HIS A 103 -1.31 -2.84 7.95
C HIS A 103 -0.77 -1.80 6.96
N GLU A 104 -0.60 -2.16 5.70
CA GLU A 104 0.01 -1.27 4.71
C GLU A 104 -0.33 -1.67 3.28
N VAL A 105 -0.24 -0.69 2.40
CA VAL A 105 -0.29 -0.90 0.95
C VAL A 105 0.96 -0.31 0.31
N LEU A 106 1.36 -0.89 -0.81
CA LEU A 106 2.37 -0.33 -1.69
C LEU A 106 1.72 0.55 -2.74
N ILE A 107 2.36 1.65 -3.07
CA ILE A 107 1.97 2.59 -4.10
C ILE A 107 3.06 2.60 -5.15
N VAL A 108 2.67 2.36 -6.39
CA VAL A 108 3.54 2.40 -7.57
C VAL A 108 2.99 3.46 -8.51
N PRO A 109 3.72 4.56 -8.77
CA PRO A 109 3.34 5.53 -9.79
C PRO A 109 3.29 4.88 -11.16
N GLU A 110 2.26 5.19 -11.94
CA GLU A 110 2.16 4.75 -13.34
C GLU A 110 3.33 5.30 -14.16
N SER A 111 4.09 4.41 -14.80
CA SER A 111 5.17 4.73 -15.73
C SER A 111 5.05 3.88 -17.00
N SER A 112 5.84 4.21 -18.04
CA SER A 112 5.86 3.43 -19.30
C SER A 112 6.28 1.97 -19.12
N ASN A 113 6.97 1.66 -18.03
CA ASN A 113 7.48 0.32 -17.74
C ASN A 113 6.59 -0.45 -16.75
N THR A 114 5.48 0.15 -16.29
CA THR A 114 4.61 -0.48 -15.29
C THR A 114 3.53 -1.33 -15.95
N SER A 115 3.58 -2.65 -15.75
CA SER A 115 2.53 -3.57 -16.17
C SER A 115 1.60 -3.92 -15.01
N ALA A 116 0.30 -3.64 -15.15
CA ALA A 116 -0.70 -4.00 -14.16
C ALA A 116 -0.77 -5.52 -13.90
N GLU A 117 -0.53 -6.30 -14.95
CA GLU A 117 -0.52 -7.77 -14.87
C GLU A 117 0.68 -8.27 -14.05
N GLU A 118 1.87 -7.72 -14.29
CA GLU A 118 3.07 -8.08 -13.51
C GLU A 118 2.91 -7.70 -12.03
N LEU A 119 2.32 -6.53 -11.76
CA LEU A 119 1.98 -6.10 -10.40
C LEU A 119 0.99 -7.06 -9.73
N TYR A 120 -0.02 -7.53 -10.47
CA TYR A 120 -1.01 -8.47 -9.96
C TYR A 120 -0.39 -9.83 -9.63
N GLN A 121 0.43 -10.38 -10.53
CA GLN A 121 1.16 -11.62 -10.29
C GLN A 121 2.09 -11.50 -9.09
N MET A 122 2.75 -10.35 -8.92
CA MET A 122 3.59 -10.07 -7.75
C MET A 122 2.78 -10.09 -6.45
N VAL A 123 1.64 -9.39 -6.40
CA VAL A 123 0.75 -9.38 -5.21
C VAL A 123 0.28 -10.80 -4.88
N CYS A 124 -0.22 -11.53 -5.88
CA CYS A 124 -0.68 -12.91 -5.70
C CYS A 124 0.42 -13.81 -5.12
N ASN A 125 1.66 -13.68 -5.63
CA ASN A 125 2.78 -14.48 -5.16
C ASN A 125 3.11 -14.18 -3.69
N VAL A 126 3.30 -12.89 -3.35
CA VAL A 126 3.63 -12.46 -1.99
C VAL A 126 2.55 -12.85 -0.99
N ASN A 127 1.28 -12.64 -1.34
CA ASN A 127 0.16 -13.00 -0.47
C ASN A 127 0.12 -14.49 -0.15
N ARG A 128 0.48 -15.35 -1.11
CA ARG A 128 0.42 -16.81 -0.94
C ARG A 128 1.60 -17.37 -0.17
N THR A 129 2.76 -16.74 -0.24
CA THR A 129 3.99 -17.28 0.37
C THR A 129 4.34 -16.64 1.70
N GLU A 130 4.04 -15.34 1.88
CA GLU A 130 4.58 -14.54 2.99
C GLU A 130 3.54 -13.92 3.91
N VAL A 131 2.28 -13.77 3.45
CA VAL A 131 1.25 -13.08 4.22
C VAL A 131 0.44 -14.06 5.06
N SER A 132 0.29 -13.75 6.35
CA SER A 132 -0.51 -14.56 7.26
C SER A 132 -2.00 -14.44 6.92
N VAL A 133 -2.81 -15.44 7.29
CA VAL A 133 -4.27 -15.41 7.07
C VAL A 133 -4.92 -14.20 7.77
N ASP A 134 -4.38 -13.79 8.92
CA ASP A 134 -4.91 -12.66 9.70
C ASP A 134 -4.53 -11.30 9.09
N ASP A 135 -3.45 -11.25 8.30
CA ASP A 135 -2.95 -10.04 7.64
C ASP A 135 -3.38 -9.93 6.18
N PHE A 136 -3.89 -11.01 5.58
CA PHE A 136 -4.33 -11.05 4.19
C PHE A 136 -5.53 -10.11 3.98
N LEU A 137 -5.41 -9.24 2.97
CA LEU A 137 -6.48 -8.31 2.59
C LEU A 137 -7.17 -8.74 1.29
N THR A 138 -6.40 -8.85 0.20
CA THR A 138 -6.89 -9.25 -1.13
C THR A 138 -5.72 -9.45 -2.09
N ASP A 139 -5.94 -10.25 -3.14
CA ASP A 139 -5.03 -10.41 -4.29
C ASP A 139 -5.20 -9.29 -5.34
N ASN A 140 -6.24 -8.47 -5.23
CA ASN A 140 -6.54 -7.43 -6.21
C ASN A 140 -5.51 -6.30 -6.19
N VAL A 141 -5.11 -5.85 -7.38
CA VAL A 141 -4.45 -4.55 -7.58
C VAL A 141 -5.50 -3.49 -7.83
N TYR A 142 -5.30 -2.28 -7.33
CA TYR A 142 -6.19 -1.16 -7.58
C TYR A 142 -5.50 -0.08 -8.39
N TYR A 143 -6.26 0.63 -9.21
CA TYR A 143 -5.79 1.75 -10.02
C TYR A 143 -6.52 3.03 -9.64
N TYR A 144 -5.74 4.03 -9.24
CA TYR A 144 -6.21 5.37 -8.94
C TYR A 144 -5.92 6.31 -10.11
N ASN A 145 -6.99 6.78 -10.76
CA ASN A 145 -6.92 7.79 -11.82
C ASN A 145 -7.02 9.19 -11.21
N ARG A 146 -5.94 9.99 -11.33
CA ARG A 146 -5.84 11.32 -10.74
C ARG A 146 -6.78 12.33 -11.39
N GLU A 147 -6.98 12.26 -12.71
CA GLU A 147 -7.83 13.21 -13.44
C GLU A 147 -9.31 13.01 -13.10
N LYS A 148 -9.74 11.75 -13.01
CA LYS A 148 -11.12 11.37 -12.69
C LYS A 148 -11.38 11.30 -11.19
N ASN A 149 -10.34 11.31 -10.36
CA ASN A 149 -10.42 11.10 -8.91
C ASN A 149 -11.19 9.82 -8.56
N THR A 150 -10.84 8.72 -9.22
CA THR A 150 -11.50 7.42 -9.04
C THR A 150 -10.49 6.32 -8.70
N LEU A 151 -10.89 5.43 -7.81
CA LEU A 151 -10.17 4.20 -7.47
C LEU A 151 -10.99 3.03 -7.98
N ASN A 152 -10.40 2.18 -8.82
CA ASN A 152 -11.05 0.99 -9.35
C ASN A 152 -10.17 -0.22 -9.13
N ALA A 153 -10.77 -1.39 -8.89
CA ALA A 153 -10.01 -2.63 -8.95
C ALA A 153 -9.54 -2.85 -10.40
N PHE A 154 -8.28 -3.24 -10.55
CA PHE A 154 -7.82 -3.85 -11.79
C PHE A 154 -8.54 -5.20 -11.92
N VAL A 155 -9.12 -5.45 -13.09
CA VAL A 155 -9.75 -6.71 -13.41
C VAL A 155 -9.05 -7.20 -14.66
N GLU A 156 -8.40 -8.36 -14.57
CA GLU A 156 -7.84 -9.04 -15.73
C GLU A 156 -8.99 -9.29 -16.73
N ALA A 157 -8.77 -9.01 -18.01
CA ALA A 157 -9.74 -9.41 -19.03
C ALA A 157 -9.60 -10.92 -19.21
N GLU A 158 -10.63 -11.69 -18.82
CA GLU A 158 -10.75 -13.14 -19.05
C GLU A 158 -10.52 -13.55 -20.52
#